data_AF-A0A8H4PAT5-F1
#
_entry.id   AF-A0A8H4PAT5-F1
#
_cell.length_a   1.000
_cell.length_b   1.000
_cell.length_c   1.000
_cell.angle_alpha   90.00
_cell.angle_beta   90.00
_cell.angle_gamma   90.00
#
_symmetry.space_group_name_H-M   'P 1'
#
loop_
_entity.id
_entity.type
_entity.pdbx_description
1 polymer ?
#
loop_
_entity_poly.entity_id
_entity_poly.type
_entity_poly.pdbx_seq_one_letter_code
_entity_poly.pdbx_strand_id
1 'polypeptide(L)'
;MSSRTSSGRVTKPAKSQKSSERSSLHRFAELNSCPAAMPCTYCFKHKVDCCFDDSGRSDRCKECIRRGRSCDVNKLVEQQEKLEAEEEEAGDRVLVLHTQLAELQSSLAEAVSRLQRIRKIKKKVKERGADLFERGMQELDQEDNILPALDSHEDWVVRDLHSLGVPNEVDWSGLGLGDGFGDVGLLVPADGSPSRAAERS
;
A
#
# COMPACT_ATOMS: atom_id res chain seq x y z
N MET A 1 -24.90 43.90 -96.26
CA MET A 1 -25.45 43.14 -95.13
C MET A 1 -24.39 43.09 -94.04
N SER A 2 -24.53 43.88 -92.98
CA SER A 2 -23.60 43.83 -91.83
C SER A 2 -24.41 43.98 -90.55
N SER A 3 -24.69 42.85 -89.90
CA SER A 3 -25.38 42.79 -88.63
C SER A 3 -24.34 42.82 -87.50
N ARG A 4 -24.30 43.91 -86.74
CA ARG A 4 -23.56 43.98 -85.47
C ARG A 4 -24.32 43.19 -84.41
N THR A 5 -23.70 42.16 -83.85
CA THR A 5 -24.17 41.47 -82.65
C THR A 5 -23.83 42.30 -81.41
N SER A 6 -24.86 42.74 -80.67
CA SER A 6 -24.70 43.44 -79.39
C SER A 6 -24.28 42.46 -78.28
N SER A 7 -23.15 42.75 -77.64
CA SER A 7 -22.65 42.02 -76.48
C SER A 7 -23.61 42.16 -75.29
N GLY A 8 -24.15 41.04 -74.81
CA GLY A 8 -25.05 40.98 -73.65
C GLY A 8 -24.33 41.44 -72.38
N ARG A 9 -24.90 42.44 -71.69
CA ARG A 9 -24.46 42.91 -70.37
C ARG A 9 -24.85 41.87 -69.33
N VAL A 10 -23.88 41.13 -68.81
CA VAL A 10 -24.07 40.24 -67.64
C VAL A 10 -24.35 41.11 -66.42
N THR A 11 -25.58 41.07 -65.91
CA THR A 11 -25.94 41.67 -64.62
C THR A 11 -25.36 40.82 -63.49
N LYS A 12 -24.61 41.45 -62.57
CA LYS A 12 -24.03 40.74 -61.42
C LYS A 12 -25.17 40.25 -60.51
N PRO A 13 -25.12 39.01 -60.01
CA PRO A 13 -26.15 38.48 -59.12
C PRO A 13 -26.23 39.32 -57.83
N ALA A 14 -27.44 39.43 -57.29
CA ALA A 14 -27.69 40.11 -56.02
C ALA A 14 -26.79 39.53 -54.92
N LYS A 15 -26.24 40.40 -54.06
CA LYS A 15 -25.37 39.98 -52.95
C LYS A 15 -26.15 39.04 -52.02
N SER A 16 -25.52 37.95 -51.59
CA SER A 16 -26.12 37.03 -50.63
C SER A 16 -26.38 37.71 -49.29
N GLN A 17 -27.42 37.28 -48.57
CA GLN A 17 -27.75 37.78 -47.23
C GLN A 17 -26.53 37.73 -46.30
N LYS A 18 -25.80 36.61 -46.29
CA LYS A 18 -24.56 36.43 -45.51
C LYS A 18 -23.47 37.47 -45.82
N SER A 19 -23.36 37.89 -47.09
CA SER A 19 -22.41 38.95 -47.47
C SER A 19 -22.88 40.33 -47.04
N SER A 20 -24.20 40.56 -47.04
CA SER A 20 -24.81 41.80 -46.55
C SER A 20 -24.63 41.93 -45.04
N GLU A 21 -24.94 40.88 -44.28
CA GLU A 21 -24.76 40.79 -42.83
C GLU A 21 -23.31 40.98 -42.40
N ARG A 22 -22.36 40.36 -43.10
CA ARG A 22 -20.93 40.59 -42.83
C ARG A 22 -20.54 42.06 -43.03
N SER A 23 -21.10 42.71 -44.06
CA SER A 23 -20.80 44.11 -44.37
C SER A 23 -21.43 45.06 -43.34
N SER A 24 -22.64 44.77 -42.86
CA SER A 24 -23.27 45.55 -41.79
C SER A 24 -22.55 45.38 -40.46
N LEU A 25 -22.15 44.16 -40.09
CA LEU A 25 -21.34 43.89 -38.90
C LEU A 25 -19.99 44.60 -38.96
N HIS A 26 -19.31 44.58 -40.11
CA HIS A 26 -18.04 45.29 -40.26
C HIS A 26 -18.18 46.80 -40.08
N ARG A 27 -19.20 47.42 -40.70
CA ARG A 27 -19.47 48.86 -40.54
C ARG A 27 -19.81 49.22 -39.11
N PHE A 28 -20.55 48.35 -38.42
CA PHE A 28 -20.87 48.55 -37.02
C PHE A 28 -19.61 48.51 -36.14
N ALA A 29 -18.75 47.50 -36.36
CA ALA A 29 -17.47 47.40 -35.67
C ALA A 29 -16.52 48.56 -36.01
N GLU A 30 -16.58 49.15 -37.20
CA GLU A 30 -15.78 50.33 -37.54
C GLU A 30 -16.08 51.55 -36.67
N LEU A 31 -17.34 51.71 -36.25
CA LEU A 31 -17.81 52.87 -35.49
C LEU A 31 -17.76 52.67 -33.97
N ASN A 32 -17.77 51.41 -33.50
CA ASN A 32 -17.95 51.07 -32.08
C ASN A 32 -16.88 50.08 -31.60
N SER A 33 -15.64 50.23 -32.04
CA SER A 33 -14.58 49.29 -31.67
C SER A 33 -13.63 49.78 -30.58
N CYS A 34 -13.36 48.93 -29.60
CA CYS A 34 -12.25 49.06 -28.65
C CYS A 34 -11.05 48.18 -29.07
N PRO A 35 -9.81 48.64 -28.80
CA PRO A 35 -8.63 47.80 -28.91
C PRO A 35 -8.70 46.63 -27.92
N ALA A 36 -8.42 45.42 -28.41
CA ALA A 36 -8.30 44.25 -27.56
C ALA A 36 -7.04 44.34 -26.71
N ALA A 37 -7.15 43.99 -25.42
CA ALA A 37 -5.98 43.83 -24.55
C ALA A 37 -5.03 42.73 -25.07
N MET A 38 -5.59 41.67 -25.66
CA MET A 38 -4.85 40.60 -26.31
C MET A 38 -5.29 40.44 -27.78
N PRO A 39 -4.40 40.66 -28.76
CA PRO A 39 -4.76 40.56 -30.17
C PRO A 39 -4.94 39.10 -30.62
N CYS A 40 -5.80 38.87 -31.61
CA CYS A 40 -5.93 37.55 -32.23
C CYS A 40 -4.65 37.16 -32.98
N THR A 41 -4.43 35.86 -33.18
CA THR A 41 -3.17 35.36 -33.77
C THR A 41 -2.90 35.99 -35.14
N TYR A 42 -3.96 36.22 -35.93
CA TYR A 42 -3.82 36.89 -37.21
C TYR A 42 -3.39 38.34 -37.05
N CYS A 43 -4.10 39.12 -36.24
CA CYS A 43 -3.80 40.53 -36.05
C CYS A 43 -2.39 40.73 -35.48
N PHE A 44 -1.99 39.87 -34.54
CA PHE A 44 -0.63 39.84 -34.00
C PHE A 44 0.43 39.58 -35.09
N LYS A 45 0.25 38.52 -35.90
CA LYS A 45 1.21 38.16 -36.97
C LYS A 45 1.34 39.25 -38.05
N HIS A 46 0.24 39.93 -38.36
CA HIS A 46 0.21 40.95 -39.40
C HIS A 46 0.38 42.38 -38.89
N LYS A 47 0.61 42.56 -37.57
CA LYS A 47 0.81 43.86 -36.92
C LYS A 47 -0.31 44.86 -37.24
N VAL A 48 -1.55 44.38 -37.21
CA VAL A 48 -2.75 45.20 -37.39
C VAL A 48 -3.51 45.29 -36.06
N ASP A 49 -4.16 46.42 -35.82
CA ASP A 49 -4.91 46.64 -34.60
C ASP A 49 -6.08 45.67 -34.50
N CYS A 50 -6.09 44.87 -33.44
CA CYS A 50 -7.15 43.93 -33.16
C CYS A 50 -8.22 44.63 -32.36
N CYS A 51 -9.32 45.02 -33.00
CA CYS A 51 -10.42 45.69 -32.30
C CYS A 51 -11.70 44.84 -32.35
N PHE A 52 -12.39 44.76 -31.22
CA PHE A 52 -13.70 44.11 -31.09
C PHE A 52 -14.79 45.15 -30.96
N ASP A 53 -16.04 44.76 -31.18
CA ASP A 53 -17.16 45.65 -30.91
C ASP A 53 -17.46 45.74 -29.41
N ASP A 54 -17.67 46.94 -28.90
CA ASP A 54 -17.91 47.18 -27.46
C ASP A 54 -19.22 46.56 -26.96
N SER A 55 -20.12 46.25 -27.90
CA SER A 55 -21.47 45.75 -27.62
C SER A 55 -21.56 44.22 -27.53
N GLY A 56 -20.47 43.49 -27.72
CA GLY A 56 -20.44 42.02 -27.65
C GLY A 56 -21.31 41.31 -28.70
N ARG A 57 -21.60 41.94 -29.84
CA ARG A 57 -22.43 41.36 -30.91
C ARG A 57 -21.69 40.31 -31.74
N SER A 58 -20.35 40.31 -31.70
CA SER A 58 -19.53 39.38 -32.48
C SER A 58 -18.31 38.90 -31.70
N ASP A 59 -18.12 37.58 -31.67
CA ASP A 59 -16.91 36.92 -31.14
C ASP A 59 -15.65 37.12 -32.00
N ARG A 60 -15.73 38.01 -32.99
CA ARG A 60 -14.69 38.22 -33.99
C ARG A 60 -14.27 39.67 -34.00
N CYS A 61 -12.95 39.88 -34.01
CA CYS A 61 -12.42 41.21 -34.25
C CYS A 61 -12.80 41.73 -35.64
N LYS A 62 -12.81 43.05 -35.78
CA LYS A 62 -13.12 43.79 -37.02
C LYS A 62 -12.43 43.21 -38.24
N GLU A 63 -11.14 42.90 -38.14
CA GLU A 63 -10.34 42.37 -39.24
C GLU A 63 -10.73 40.93 -39.63
N CYS A 64 -11.07 40.09 -38.65
CA CYS A 64 -11.61 38.75 -38.90
C CYS A 64 -13.02 38.80 -39.52
N ILE A 65 -13.88 39.74 -39.09
CA ILE A 65 -15.19 40.00 -39.72
C ILE A 65 -14.98 40.41 -41.18
N ARG A 66 -14.07 41.36 -41.45
CA ARG A 66 -13.76 41.86 -42.80
C ARG A 66 -13.37 40.73 -43.74
N ARG A 67 -12.51 39.83 -43.27
CA ARG A 67 -12.00 38.66 -44.00
C ARG A 67 -13.00 37.52 -44.08
N GLY A 68 -14.06 37.53 -43.26
CA GLY A 68 -15.01 36.43 -43.16
C GLY A 68 -14.39 35.16 -42.58
N ARG A 69 -13.41 35.29 -41.68
CA ARG A 69 -12.73 34.18 -41.00
C ARG A 69 -13.14 34.14 -39.53
N SER A 70 -12.94 33.01 -38.86
CA SER A 70 -13.08 32.91 -37.41
C SER A 70 -11.96 33.64 -36.69
N CYS A 71 -12.28 34.22 -35.54
CA CYS A 71 -11.29 34.73 -34.58
C CYS A 71 -11.01 33.63 -33.54
N ASP A 72 -9.78 33.57 -33.05
CA ASP A 72 -9.32 32.54 -32.12
C ASP A 72 -9.23 33.01 -30.66
N VAL A 73 -9.29 34.33 -30.39
CA VAL A 73 -9.14 34.90 -29.03
C VAL A 73 -10.14 34.30 -28.05
N ASN A 74 -11.44 34.32 -28.34
CA ASN A 74 -12.46 33.83 -27.40
C ASN A 74 -12.29 32.33 -27.12
N LYS A 75 -11.89 31.55 -28.13
CA LYS A 75 -11.61 30.12 -27.95
C LYS A 75 -10.41 29.88 -27.04
N LEU A 76 -9.37 30.71 -27.16
CA LEU A 76 -8.21 30.62 -26.29
C LEU A 76 -8.54 31.02 -24.85
N VAL A 77 -9.41 32.01 -24.64
CA VAL A 77 -9.89 32.39 -23.31
C VAL A 77 -10.69 31.25 -22.67
N GLU A 78 -11.67 30.69 -23.38
CA GLU A 78 -12.44 29.53 -22.88
C GLU A 78 -11.53 28.33 -22.57
N GLN A 79 -10.52 28.08 -23.41
CA GLN A 79 -9.54 27.02 -23.16
C GLN A 79 -8.67 27.31 -21.94
N GLN A 80 -8.27 28.57 -21.75
CA GLN A 80 -7.48 29.00 -20.61
C GLN A 80 -8.26 28.80 -19.30
N GLU A 81 -9.50 29.29 -19.23
CA GLU A 81 -10.37 29.11 -18.07
C GLU A 81 -10.59 27.62 -17.74
N LYS A 82 -10.77 26.80 -18.78
CA LYS A 82 -10.90 25.35 -18.60
C LYS A 82 -9.63 24.73 -18.03
N LEU A 83 -8.46 25.12 -18.54
CA LEU A 83 -7.18 24.60 -18.06
C LEU A 83 -6.90 25.05 -16.62
N GLU A 84 -7.25 26.28 -16.26
CA GLU A 84 -7.14 26.78 -14.89
C GLU A 84 -8.02 25.97 -13.92
N ALA A 85 -9.26 25.64 -14.31
CA ALA A 85 -10.12 24.78 -13.51
C ALA A 85 -9.59 23.34 -13.39
N GLU A 86 -9.04 22.77 -14.47
CA GLU A 86 -8.42 21.44 -14.45
C GLU A 86 -7.13 21.44 -13.60
N GLU A 87 -6.35 22.53 -13.62
CA GLU A 87 -5.17 22.72 -12.78
C GLU A 87 -5.54 22.79 -11.30
N GLU A 88 -6.55 23.58 -10.95
CA GLU A 88 -7.06 23.69 -9.57
C GLU A 88 -7.53 22.32 -9.05
N GLU A 89 -8.35 21.61 -9.82
CA GLU A 89 -8.84 20.28 -9.44
C GLU A 89 -7.68 19.27 -9.30
N ALA A 90 -6.69 19.31 -10.20
CA ALA A 90 -5.50 18.48 -10.10
C ALA A 90 -4.67 18.82 -8.84
N GLY A 91 -4.54 20.11 -8.51
CA GLY A 91 -3.89 20.60 -7.30
C GLY A 91 -4.55 20.06 -6.03
N ASP A 92 -5.87 20.13 -5.94
CA ASP A 92 -6.64 19.60 -4.80
C ASP A 92 -6.46 18.09 -4.65
N ARG A 93 -6.48 17.34 -5.75
CA ARG A 93 -6.23 15.88 -5.74
C ARG A 93 -4.82 15.57 -5.24
N VAL A 94 -3.82 16.36 -5.62
CA VAL A 94 -2.44 16.21 -5.14
C VAL A 94 -2.36 16.45 -3.63
N LEU A 95 -3.05 17.46 -3.10
CA LEU A 95 -3.10 17.70 -1.66
C LEU A 95 -3.72 16.52 -0.90
N VAL A 96 -4.83 15.96 -1.39
CA VAL A 96 -5.46 14.77 -0.80
C VAL A 96 -4.55 13.55 -0.83
N LEU A 97 -3.83 13.33 -1.94
CA LEU A 97 -2.87 12.22 -2.02
C LEU A 97 -1.69 12.43 -1.06
N HIS A 98 -1.23 13.66 -0.88
CA HIS A 98 -0.18 13.98 0.08
C HIS A 98 -0.59 13.70 1.52
N THR A 99 -1.83 14.02 1.92
CA THR A 99 -2.32 13.71 3.27
C THR A 99 -2.42 12.21 3.51
N GLN A 100 -2.96 11.46 2.55
CA GLN A 100 -3.03 10.00 2.61
C GLN A 100 -1.63 9.36 2.70
N LEU A 101 -0.66 9.88 1.96
CA LEU A 101 0.72 9.40 2.01
C LEU A 101 1.35 9.64 3.39
N ALA A 102 1.09 10.78 4.02
CA ALA A 102 1.56 11.07 5.37
C ALA A 102 0.94 10.12 6.42
N GLU A 103 -0.35 9.81 6.30
CA GLU A 103 -1.03 8.85 7.17
C GLU A 103 -0.45 7.43 7.04
N LEU A 104 -0.22 6.98 5.81
CA LEU A 104 0.39 5.68 5.53
C LEU A 104 1.83 5.61 6.07
N GLN A 105 2.61 6.68 5.93
CA GLN A 105 3.96 6.76 6.50
C GLN A 105 3.95 6.66 8.02
N SER A 106 3.00 7.32 8.68
CA SER A 106 2.81 7.25 10.13
C SER A 106 2.46 5.82 10.58
N SER A 107 1.50 5.17 9.90
CA SER A 107 1.11 3.78 10.17
C SER A 107 2.29 2.81 9.98
N LEU A 108 3.07 2.99 8.92
CA LEU A 108 4.27 2.20 8.67
C LEU A 108 5.30 2.37 9.79
N ALA A 109 5.56 3.60 10.22
CA ALA A 109 6.50 3.88 11.32
C ALA A 109 6.06 3.20 12.63
N GLU A 110 4.76 3.19 12.92
CA GLU A 110 4.21 2.48 14.08
C GLU A 110 4.40 0.97 13.96
N ALA A 111 4.05 0.38 12.82
CA ALA A 111 4.19 -1.05 12.57
C ALA A 111 5.64 -1.52 12.69
N VAL A 112 6.58 -0.76 12.12
CA VAL A 112 8.02 -1.02 12.24
C VAL A 112 8.48 -0.96 13.69
N SER A 113 8.03 0.05 14.44
CA SER A 113 8.35 0.20 15.87
C SER A 113 7.81 -0.94 16.72
N ARG A 114 6.59 -1.44 16.42
CA ARG A 114 6.02 -2.64 17.05
C ARG A 114 6.82 -3.89 16.72
N LEU A 115 7.19 -4.08 15.45
CA LEU A 115 8.00 -5.23 15.01
C LEU A 115 9.38 -5.26 15.67
N GLN A 116 10.04 -4.10 15.79
CA GLN A 116 11.32 -3.99 16.50
C GLN A 116 11.20 -4.38 17.98
N ARG A 117 10.12 -3.96 18.66
CA ARG A 117 9.85 -4.37 20.05
C ARG A 117 9.66 -5.89 20.16
N ILE A 118 8.86 -6.49 19.28
CA ILE A 118 8.65 -7.94 19.24
C ILE A 118 9.98 -8.67 19.05
N ARG A 119 10.82 -8.23 18.11
CA ARG A 119 12.15 -8.83 17.87
C ARG A 119 13.04 -8.75 19.12
N LYS A 120 13.05 -7.61 19.82
CA LYS A 120 13.80 -7.44 21.08
C LYS A 120 13.30 -8.41 22.16
N ILE A 121 11.98 -8.52 22.34
CA ILE A 121 11.37 -9.44 23.30
C ILE A 121 11.72 -10.88 22.94
N LYS A 122 11.54 -11.29 21.68
CA LYS A 122 11.89 -12.64 21.20
C LYS A 122 13.35 -12.98 21.49
N LYS A 123 14.28 -12.03 21.27
CA LYS A 123 15.70 -12.23 21.58
C LYS A 123 15.91 -12.50 23.09
N LYS A 124 15.34 -11.66 23.95
CA LYS A 124 15.45 -11.82 25.41
C LYS A 124 14.83 -13.12 25.92
N VAL A 125 13.70 -13.55 25.34
CA VAL A 125 13.07 -14.84 25.68
C VAL A 125 13.98 -16.00 25.27
N LYS A 126 14.60 -15.94 24.08
CA LYS A 126 15.54 -16.96 23.64
C LYS A 126 16.79 -17.03 24.52
N GLU A 127 17.36 -15.88 24.88
CA GLU A 127 18.51 -15.77 25.80
C GLU A 127 18.15 -16.38 27.17
N ARG A 128 17.03 -15.97 27.77
CA ARG A 128 16.57 -16.55 29.05
C ARG A 128 16.27 -18.06 28.97
N GLY A 129 15.71 -18.52 27.86
CA GLY A 129 15.45 -19.95 27.65
C GLY A 129 16.74 -20.78 27.59
N ALA A 130 17.79 -20.24 26.97
CA ALA A 130 19.10 -20.87 26.96
C ALA A 130 19.73 -20.90 28.36
N ASP A 131 19.68 -19.79 29.09
CA ASP A 131 20.20 -19.72 30.47
C ASP A 131 19.49 -20.70 31.41
N LEU A 132 18.17 -20.83 31.31
CA LEU A 132 17.39 -21.77 32.11
C LEU A 132 17.70 -23.23 31.75
N PHE A 133 17.87 -23.52 30.46
CA PHE A 133 18.25 -24.85 30.00
C PHE A 133 19.64 -25.25 30.52
N GLU A 134 20.62 -24.34 30.45
CA GLU A 134 21.97 -24.57 30.96
C GLU A 134 21.98 -24.82 32.47
N ARG A 135 21.22 -24.03 33.25
CA ARG A 135 21.08 -24.26 34.70
C ARG A 135 20.42 -25.58 35.03
N GLY A 136 19.35 -25.94 34.32
CA GLY A 136 18.68 -27.23 34.52
C GLY A 136 19.59 -28.41 34.24
N MET A 137 20.44 -28.33 33.20
CA MET A 137 21.45 -29.35 32.94
C MET A 137 22.49 -29.45 34.06
N GLN A 138 22.97 -28.30 34.59
CA GLN A 138 23.91 -28.30 35.72
C GLN A 138 23.32 -28.84 37.02
N GLU A 139 22.01 -28.64 37.26
CA GLU A 139 21.30 -29.20 38.41
C GLU A 139 21.18 -30.72 38.28
N LEU A 140 20.82 -31.23 37.11
CA LEU A 140 20.78 -32.68 36.83
C LEU A 140 22.15 -33.33 36.97
N ASP A 141 23.21 -32.71 36.43
CA ASP A 141 24.58 -33.22 36.58
C ASP A 141 25.00 -33.28 38.06
N GLN A 142 24.54 -32.34 38.90
CA GLN A 142 24.82 -32.36 40.34
C GLN A 142 24.09 -33.50 41.05
N GLU A 143 22.83 -33.75 40.71
CA GLU A 143 22.06 -34.88 41.24
C GLU A 143 22.69 -36.22 40.84
N ASP A 144 23.11 -36.37 39.59
CA ASP A 144 23.81 -37.56 39.08
C ASP A 144 25.13 -37.83 39.83
N ASN A 145 25.82 -36.79 40.33
CA ASN A 145 27.03 -36.97 41.14
C ASN A 145 26.75 -37.47 42.57
N ILE A 146 25.51 -37.35 43.07
CA ILE A 146 25.10 -37.82 44.40
C ILE A 146 24.70 -39.30 44.33
N LEU A 147 24.17 -39.77 43.19
CA LEU A 147 23.73 -41.15 43.00
C LEU A 147 24.81 -42.19 43.37
N PRO A 148 26.09 -42.08 42.93
CA PRO A 148 27.11 -43.04 43.31
C PRO A 148 27.38 -43.11 44.82
N ALA A 149 27.22 -41.99 45.53
CA ALA A 149 27.40 -41.95 46.99
C ALA A 149 26.22 -42.59 47.72
N LEU A 150 25.00 -42.43 47.19
CA LEU A 150 23.81 -43.12 47.67
C LEU A 150 23.87 -44.62 47.38
N ASP A 151 24.24 -45.02 46.16
CA ASP A 151 24.43 -46.42 45.76
C ASP A 151 25.50 -47.10 46.65
N SER A 152 26.63 -46.42 46.85
CA SER A 152 27.70 -46.93 47.74
C SER A 152 27.23 -47.09 49.19
N HIS A 153 26.37 -46.19 49.65
CA HIS A 153 25.79 -46.26 50.99
C HIS A 153 24.74 -47.37 51.09
N GLU A 154 23.90 -47.54 50.08
CA GLU A 154 22.95 -48.65 49.96
C GLU A 154 23.68 -50.00 49.98
N ASP A 155 24.71 -50.17 49.13
CA ASP A 155 25.56 -51.36 49.10
C ASP A 155 26.19 -51.66 50.46
N TRP A 156 26.62 -50.61 51.17
CA TRP A 156 27.18 -50.75 52.52
C TRP A 156 26.10 -51.21 53.52
N VAL A 157 24.92 -50.61 53.52
CA VAL A 157 23.79 -51.00 54.40
C VAL A 157 23.35 -52.43 54.11
N VAL A 158 23.18 -52.80 52.84
CA VAL A 158 22.79 -54.15 52.43
C VAL A 158 23.80 -55.19 52.91
N ARG A 159 25.10 -54.91 52.75
CA ARG A 159 26.16 -55.77 53.27
C ARG A 159 26.17 -55.88 54.79
N ASP A 160 25.95 -54.77 55.50
CA ASP A 160 25.93 -54.75 56.96
C ASP A 160 24.75 -55.57 57.50
N LEU A 161 23.55 -55.38 56.95
CA LEU A 161 22.35 -56.16 57.26
C LEU A 161 22.55 -57.65 56.98
N HIS A 162 23.14 -58.00 55.83
CA HIS A 162 23.47 -59.38 55.50
C HIS A 162 24.45 -59.99 56.52
N SER A 163 25.43 -59.22 57.00
CA SER A 163 26.38 -59.67 58.03
C SER A 163 25.72 -59.91 59.39
N LEU A 164 24.64 -59.19 59.68
CA LEU A 164 23.79 -59.38 60.87
C LEU A 164 22.80 -60.55 60.71
N GLY A 165 22.83 -61.25 59.57
CA GLY A 165 21.98 -62.41 59.29
C GLY A 165 20.56 -62.04 58.87
N VAL A 166 20.32 -60.79 58.46
CA VAL A 166 19.06 -60.37 57.86
C VAL A 166 19.00 -60.90 56.42
N PRO A 167 18.00 -61.74 56.07
CA PRO A 167 17.86 -62.26 54.71
C PRO A 167 17.63 -61.14 53.70
N ASN A 168 18.27 -61.25 52.51
CA ASN A 168 18.12 -60.26 51.43
C ASN A 168 16.71 -60.26 50.81
N GLU A 169 16.00 -61.38 50.85
CA GLU A 169 14.60 -61.47 50.44
C GLU A 169 13.69 -61.38 51.68
N VAL A 170 13.09 -60.21 51.87
CA VAL A 170 12.00 -60.03 52.82
C VAL A 170 10.72 -60.54 52.15
N ASP A 171 10.16 -61.65 52.64
CA ASP A 171 8.83 -62.10 52.24
C ASP A 171 7.78 -61.19 52.86
N TRP A 172 7.44 -60.12 52.14
CA TRP A 172 6.41 -59.15 52.53
C TRP A 172 5.05 -59.82 52.77
N SER A 173 4.76 -60.90 52.03
CA SER A 173 3.53 -61.69 52.15
C SER A 173 3.43 -62.37 53.51
N GLY A 174 4.55 -62.85 54.06
CA GLY A 174 4.64 -63.47 55.38
C GLY A 174 4.48 -62.49 56.55
N LEU A 175 4.67 -61.19 56.31
CA LEU A 175 4.51 -60.11 57.31
C LEU A 175 3.08 -59.54 57.36
N GLY A 176 2.14 -60.12 56.59
CA GLY A 176 0.73 -59.69 56.55
C GLY A 176 0.49 -58.44 55.70
N LEU A 177 1.51 -57.95 55.01
CA LEU A 177 1.42 -56.91 53.98
C LEU A 177 1.24 -57.65 52.65
N GLY A 178 -0.01 -57.81 52.22
CA GLY A 178 -0.35 -58.67 51.08
C GLY A 178 0.44 -58.38 49.79
N ASP A 179 0.36 -59.34 48.86
CA ASP A 179 1.09 -59.46 47.59
C ASP A 179 1.15 -58.19 46.70
N GLY A 180 0.35 -57.16 47.00
CA GLY A 180 0.36 -55.87 46.29
C GLY A 180 1.51 -54.92 46.67
N PHE A 181 2.37 -55.27 47.64
CA PHE A 181 3.56 -54.48 47.99
C PHE A 181 4.85 -55.02 47.37
N GLY A 182 4.84 -56.21 46.77
CA GLY A 182 6.00 -56.81 46.08
C GLY A 182 6.33 -56.15 44.73
N ASP A 183 5.51 -55.21 44.26
CA ASP A 183 5.66 -54.55 42.95
C ASP A 183 6.44 -53.21 43.03
N VAL A 184 7.11 -52.92 44.15
CA VAL A 184 8.23 -51.96 44.15
C VAL A 184 9.47 -52.66 43.59
N GLY A 185 9.48 -52.75 42.26
CA GLY A 185 10.58 -53.07 41.34
C GLY A 185 11.85 -53.72 41.90
N LEU A 186 12.11 -54.94 41.44
CA LEU A 186 13.40 -55.64 41.53
C LEU A 186 14.62 -54.73 41.25
N LEU A 187 15.59 -54.75 42.16
CA LEU A 187 16.90 -54.10 42.04
C LEU A 187 17.82 -54.86 41.04
N VAL A 188 17.52 -54.73 39.74
CA VAL A 188 18.31 -55.12 38.53
C VAL A 188 17.73 -56.31 37.71
N PRO A 189 17.65 -56.23 36.35
CA PRO A 189 16.84 -57.10 35.49
C PRO A 189 17.65 -58.23 34.81
N ALA A 190 16.95 -59.29 34.38
CA ALA A 190 17.49 -60.28 33.44
C ALA A 190 16.49 -60.58 32.31
N ASP A 191 16.84 -60.05 31.14
CA ASP A 191 16.58 -60.50 29.76
C ASP A 191 15.35 -61.37 29.42
N GLY A 192 14.62 -60.91 28.39
CA GLY A 192 14.41 -61.78 27.23
C GLY A 192 12.99 -62.08 26.75
N SER A 193 12.27 -61.07 26.26
CA SER A 193 11.43 -61.14 25.03
C SER A 193 10.17 -62.06 25.04
N PRO A 194 9.35 -62.10 23.97
CA PRO A 194 8.23 -61.19 23.78
C PRO A 194 6.88 -61.92 23.55
N SER A 195 5.74 -61.39 23.99
CA SER A 195 4.47 -61.68 23.32
C SER A 195 3.30 -60.82 23.81
N ARG A 196 2.66 -60.13 22.83
CA ARG A 196 1.21 -60.02 22.55
C ARG A 196 0.26 -59.76 23.75
N ALA A 197 -0.73 -58.87 23.69
CA ALA A 197 -1.41 -58.15 22.62
C ALA A 197 -2.47 -57.23 23.26
N ALA A 198 -3.12 -56.40 22.42
CA ALA A 198 -4.48 -55.85 22.59
C ALA A 198 -4.64 -54.78 23.68
N GLU A 199 -5.48 -53.74 23.59
CA GLU A 199 -6.50 -53.33 22.62
C GLU A 199 -6.92 -51.87 22.96
N ARG A 200 -7.35 -51.13 21.93
CA ARG A 200 -8.44 -50.13 21.89
C ARG A 200 -8.62 -49.14 23.07
N SER A 201 -8.52 -47.85 22.76
CA SER A 201 -9.68 -46.98 22.43
C SER A 201 -9.20 -45.70 21.77
#